data_AF-A0A849QP39-F1
#
_entry.id   AF-A0A849QP39-F1
#
_cell.length_a   1.000
_cell.length_b   1.000
_cell.length_c   1.000
_cell.angle_alpha   90.00
_cell.angle_beta   90.00
_cell.angle_gamma   90.00
#
_symmetry.space_group_name_H-M   'P 1'
#
loop_
_entity.id
_entity.type
_entity.pdbx_description
1 polymer ?
#
loop_
_entity_poly.entity_id
_entity_poly.type
_entity_poly.pdbx_seq_one_letter_code
_entity_poly.pdbx_strand_id
1 'polypeptide(L)' 'MDALGTIAAVILIALVIAKELLSASENGKALFLRKIIGVASYPLLFAFFTVVLAKML' A
#
# COMPACT_ATOMS: atom_id res chain seq x y z
N MET A 1 -3.51 7.01 18.25
CA MET A 1 -3.67 6.06 17.11
C MET A 1 -3.65 4.66 17.70
N ASP A 2 -4.70 3.90 17.43
CA ASP A 2 -4.88 2.54 17.94
C ASP A 2 -3.84 1.62 17.27
N ALA A 3 -3.34 0.58 17.96
CA ALA A 3 -2.24 -0.26 17.45
C ALA A 3 -2.51 -0.83 16.03
N LEU A 4 -3.76 -1.16 15.73
CA LEU A 4 -4.21 -1.61 14.40
C LEU A 4 -4.05 -0.53 13.32
N GLY A 5 -4.32 0.73 13.65
CA GLY A 5 -4.15 1.86 12.74
C GLY A 5 -2.68 2.12 12.40
N THR A 6 -1.79 1.97 13.39
CA THR A 6 -0.34 2.06 13.18
C THR A 6 0.16 0.93 12.29
N ILE A 7 -0.27 -0.32 12.54
CA ILE A 7 0.09 -1.48 11.72
C ILE A 7 -0.40 -1.29 10.27
N ALA A 8 -1.64 -0.84 10.07
CA ALA A 8 -2.19 -0.59 8.74
C ALA A 8 -1.38 0.47 7.98
N ALA A 9 -1.00 1.57 8.64
CA ALA A 9 -0.17 2.61 8.05
C ALA A 9 1.23 2.08 7.65
N VAL A 10 1.86 1.29 8.51
CA VAL A 10 3.17 0.68 8.23
C VAL A 10 3.09 -0.26 7.02
N ILE A 11 2.05 -1.11 6.93
CA ILE A 11 1.86 -2.02 5.80
C ILE A 11 1.65 -1.23 4.50
N LEU A 12 0.87 -0.15 4.54
CA LEU A 12 0.67 0.74 3.39
C LEU A 12 1.97 1.37 2.89
N ILE A 13 2.76 1.91 3.81
CA ILE A 13 4.05 2.52 3.49
C ILE A 13 4.97 1.47 2.88
N ALA A 14 5.06 0.28 3.47
CA ALA A 14 5.88 -0.81 2.95
C ALA A 14 5.45 -1.24 1.53
N LEU A 15 4.14 -1.34 1.26
CA LEU A 15 3.62 -1.69 -0.06
C LEU A 15 3.91 -0.62 -1.11
N VAL A 16 3.79 0.67 -0.75
CA VAL A 16 4.11 1.78 -1.65
C VAL A 16 5.60 1.76 -1.98
N ILE A 17 6.47 1.64 -0.98
CA ILE A 17 7.92 1.56 -1.18
C ILE A 17 8.28 0.36 -2.07
N ALA A 18 7.71 -0.82 -1.80
CA ALA A 18 7.95 -2.02 -2.60
C ALA A 18 7.51 -1.83 -4.06
N LYS A 19 6.37 -1.19 -4.31
CA LYS A 19 5.89 -0.87 -5.67
C LYS A 19 6.85 0.06 -6.41
N GLU A 20 7.35 1.11 -5.76
CA GLU A 20 8.28 2.06 -6.37
C GLU A 20 9.64 1.39 -6.67
N LEU A 21 10.17 0.59 -5.74
CA LEU A 21 11.40 -0.20 -5.95
C LEU A 21 11.27 -1.18 -7.12
N LEU A 22 10.14 -1.88 -7.23
CA LEU A 22 9.87 -2.78 -8.37
C LEU A 22 9.64 -2.01 -9.67
N SER A 23 9.13 -0.79 -9.61
CA SER A 23 8.97 0.07 -10.80
C SER A 23 10.30 0.56 -11.34
N ALA A 24 11.30 0.72 -10.47
CA ALA A 24 12.68 1.02 -10.84
C ALA A 24 13.48 -0.21 -11.31
N SER A 25 12.93 -1.42 -11.16
CA SER A 25 13.59 -2.65 -11.57
C SER A 25 13.23 -3.03 -13.00
N GLU A 26 14.24 -3.14 -13.88
CA GLU A 26 14.07 -3.63 -15.26
C GLU A 26 13.93 -5.16 -15.36
N ASN A 27 13.79 -5.85 -14.23
CA ASN A 27 13.69 -7.31 -14.20
C ASN A 27 12.27 -7.77 -14.61
N GLY A 28 12.16 -8.71 -15.54
CA GLY A 28 10.85 -9.21 -16.02
C GLY A 28 9.96 -9.79 -14.90
N LYS A 29 10.55 -10.33 -13.83
CA LYS A 29 9.81 -10.77 -12.62
C LYS A 29 9.26 -9.58 -11.82
N ALA A 30 9.96 -8.45 -11.80
CA ALA A 30 9.55 -7.25 -11.10
C ALA A 30 8.27 -6.64 -11.71
N LEU A 31 8.09 -6.75 -13.03
CA LEU A 31 6.86 -6.33 -13.70
C LEU A 31 5.62 -7.07 -13.18
N PHE A 32 5.73 -8.38 -12.98
CA PHE A 32 4.62 -9.20 -12.48
C PHE A 32 4.32 -8.89 -11.00
N LEU A 33 5.37 -8.79 -10.18
CA LEU A 33 5.27 -8.40 -8.77
C LEU A 33 4.67 -6.99 -8.60
N ARG A 34 5.06 -6.03 -9.45
CA ARG A 34 4.50 -4.67 -9.47
C ARG A 34 3.00 -4.68 -9.75
N LYS A 35 2.53 -5.54 -10.65
CA LYS A 35 1.10 -5.66 -10.98
C LYS A 35 0.31 -6.21 -9.79
N ILE A 36 0.84 -7.21 -9.10
CA ILE A 36 0.23 -7.79 -7.89
C ILE A 36 0.17 -6.76 -6.76
N ILE A 37 1.30 -6.10 -6.46
CA ILE A 37 1.37 -5.08 -5.41
C ILE A 37 0.48 -3.88 -5.74
N GLY A 38 0.40 -3.49 -7.01
CA GLY A 38 -0.52 -2.46 -7.49
C GLY A 38 -1.99 -2.81 -7.23
N VAL A 39 -2.40 -4.05 -7.50
CA VAL A 39 -3.77 -4.51 -7.23
C VAL A 39 -4.05 -4.60 -5.72
N ALA A 40 -3.10 -5.14 -4.94
CA ALA A 40 -3.25 -5.30 -3.50
C ALA A 40 -3.26 -3.97 -2.72
N SER A 41 -2.68 -2.90 -3.27
CA SER A 41 -2.65 -1.58 -2.64
C SER A 41 -3.98 -0.83 -2.74
N TYR A 42 -4.84 -1.11 -3.73
CA TYR A 42 -6.16 -0.47 -3.87
C TYR A 42 -7.09 -0.68 -2.66
N PRO A 43 -7.40 -1.92 -2.22
CA PRO A 43 -8.27 -2.13 -1.06
C PRO A 43 -7.67 -1.57 0.23
N LEU A 44 -6.34 -1.59 0.35
CA LEU A 44 -5.66 -1.07 1.53
C LEU A 44 -5.70 0.47 1.59
N LEU A 45 -5.48 1.14 0.45
CA LEU A 45 -5.64 2.59 0.33
C LEU A 45 -7.09 3.01 0.58
N PHE A 46 -8.06 2.25 0.05
CA PHE A 46 -9.48 2.49 0.29
C PHE A 46 -9.82 2.41 1.79
N ALA A 47 -9.35 1.37 2.48
CA ALA A 47 -9.55 1.23 3.93
C ALA A 47 -8.90 2.39 4.70
N PHE A 48 -7.68 2.80 4.32
CA PHE A 48 -7.00 3.94 4.93
C PHE A 48 -7.77 5.24 4.75
N PHE A 49 -8.16 5.57 3.51
CA PHE A 49 -8.93 6.77 3.22
C PHE A 49 -10.26 6.77 3.97
N THR A 50 -10.95 5.62 4.04
CA THR A 50 -12.20 5.50 4.79
C THR A 50 -12.01 5.79 6.27
N VAL A 51 -10.97 5.24 6.90
CA VAL A 51 -10.65 5.49 8.32
C VAL A 51 -10.28 6.95 8.55
N VAL A 52 -9.47 7.55 7.67
CA VAL A 52 -9.10 8.97 7.77
C VAL A 52 -10.33 9.86 7.64
N LEU A 53 -11.20 9.62 6.65
CA LEU A 53 -12.44 10.37 6.47
C LEU A 53 -13.36 10.23 7.69
N ALA A 54 -13.51 9.01 8.21
CA ALA A 54 -14.35 8.74 9.38
C ALA A 54 -13.84 9.40 10.66
N LYS A 55 -12.53 9.67 10.78
CA LYS A 55 -11.96 10.42 11.91
C LYS A 55 -11.95 11.95 11.70
N MET A 56 -12.22 12.42 10.48
CA MET A 56 -12.31 13.85 10.16
C MET A 56 -13.74 14.41 10.27
N LEU A 57 -14.75 13.54 10.19
CA LEU A 57 -16.16 13.85 10.50
C LEU A 57 -16.40 13.78 12.02
#